data_AF-A0A2S9FLD9-F1
#
_entry.id   AF-A0A2S9FLD9-F1
#
_cell.length_a   1.000
_cell.length_b   1.000
_cell.length_c   1.000
_cell.angle_alpha   90.00
_cell.angle_beta   90.00
_cell.angle_gamma   90.00
#
_symmetry.space_group_name_H-M   'P 1'
#
loop_
_entity.id
_entity.type
_entity.pdbx_description
1 polymer ?
#
loop_
_entity_poly.entity_id
_entity_poly.type
_entity_poly.pdbx_seq_one_letter_code
_entity_poly.pdbx_strand_id
1 'polypeptide(L)'
;RDVLAADVIVIADSDNWSTDIPSLTVSLRGLADCVVEVATLDHGLHSGMWGGVVPDALTVLVRLLASLHDDDGNVAVDGLHETDVAGRDFPDYTPERVRSDTGLLDGVGEIGSGSVAQRLWAKPAITVIGIDTTPIARASNTLIAQARAKVSMRV
;
A
#
# COMPACT_ATOMS: atom_id res chain seq x y z
N ARG A 1 20.54 -19.14 -30.60
CA ARG A 1 21.36 -18.76 -29.43
C ARG A 1 22.17 -17.51 -29.76
N ASP A 2 22.99 -17.54 -30.82
CA ASP A 2 23.84 -16.39 -31.19
C ASP A 2 23.04 -15.19 -31.70
N VAL A 3 21.91 -15.41 -32.39
CA VAL A 3 21.00 -14.34 -32.86
C VAL A 3 20.22 -13.66 -31.72
N LEU A 4 20.24 -14.23 -30.51
CA LEU A 4 19.60 -13.68 -29.31
C LEU A 4 20.61 -13.10 -28.32
N ALA A 5 21.90 -13.07 -28.67
CA ALA A 5 22.91 -12.39 -27.87
C ALA A 5 22.68 -10.87 -27.96
N ALA A 6 22.62 -10.20 -26.82
CA ALA A 6 22.43 -8.75 -26.73
C ALA A 6 23.40 -8.17 -25.70
N ASP A 7 23.98 -7.02 -26.02
CA ASP A 7 24.87 -6.26 -25.12
C ASP A 7 24.08 -5.37 -24.14
N VAL A 8 22.86 -4.96 -24.53
CA VAL A 8 21.99 -4.03 -23.80
C VAL A 8 20.53 -4.45 -23.97
N ILE A 9 19.73 -4.26 -22.92
CA ILE A 9 18.27 -4.36 -22.97
C ILE A 9 17.69 -2.96 -22.73
N VAL A 10 16.78 -2.54 -23.61
CA VAL A 10 16.02 -1.29 -23.46
C VAL A 10 14.54 -1.64 -23.35
N ILE A 11 13.90 -1.17 -22.30
CA ILE A 11 12.47 -1.36 -22.06
C ILE A 11 11.81 0.02 -22.05
N ALA A 12 10.90 0.26 -22.98
CA ALA A 12 10.14 1.51 -23.11
C ALA A 12 8.76 1.39 -22.45
N ASP A 13 8.77 1.09 -21.15
CA ASP A 13 7.56 0.86 -20.33
C ASP A 13 7.62 1.69 -19.04
N SER A 14 7.98 2.97 -19.19
CA SER A 14 8.04 3.93 -18.10
C SER A 14 7.71 5.31 -18.63
N ASP A 15 7.07 6.12 -17.78
CA ASP A 15 6.71 7.48 -18.12
C ASP A 15 7.84 8.47 -17.83
N ASN A 16 7.74 9.65 -18.45
CA ASN A 16 8.55 10.79 -18.07
C ASN A 16 7.98 11.45 -16.83
N TRP A 17 8.86 12.02 -16.00
CA TRP A 17 8.43 12.82 -14.85
C TRP A 17 7.74 14.13 -15.26
N SER A 18 7.98 14.66 -16.45
CA SER A 18 7.26 15.81 -17.02
C SER A 18 7.15 15.70 -18.55
N THR A 19 6.28 16.50 -19.14
CA THR A 19 6.13 16.58 -20.61
C THR A 19 7.27 17.36 -21.28
N ASP A 20 8.00 18.17 -20.52
CA ASP A 20 9.03 19.08 -21.04
C ASP A 20 10.45 18.51 -20.87
N ILE A 21 10.67 17.68 -19.86
CA ILE A 21 11.98 17.13 -19.51
C ILE A 21 11.94 15.59 -19.61
N PRO A 22 12.70 14.98 -20.53
CA PRO A 22 12.71 13.53 -20.68
C PRO A 22 13.37 12.86 -19.46
N SER A 23 12.94 11.65 -19.16
CA SER A 23 13.43 10.84 -18.04
C SER A 23 14.15 9.59 -18.53
N LEU A 24 15.16 9.18 -17.77
CA LEU A 24 15.77 7.87 -17.91
C LEU A 24 15.56 7.08 -16.61
N THR A 25 14.67 6.10 -16.66
CA THR A 25 14.43 5.21 -15.53
C THR A 25 15.50 4.13 -15.48
N VAL A 26 16.30 4.14 -14.40
CA VAL A 26 17.41 3.18 -14.19
C VAL A 26 17.10 2.13 -13.14
N SER A 27 16.00 2.29 -12.40
CA SER A 27 15.56 1.37 -11.35
C SER A 27 14.05 1.46 -11.17
N LEU A 28 13.44 0.35 -10.80
CA LEU A 28 12.03 0.25 -10.42
C LEU A 28 11.94 -0.40 -9.04
N ARG A 29 10.89 -0.08 -8.29
CA ARG A 29 10.54 -0.83 -7.08
C ARG A 29 10.09 -2.23 -7.45
N GLY A 30 10.48 -3.20 -6.63
CA GLY A 30 9.90 -4.53 -6.61
C GLY A 30 8.44 -4.52 -6.16
N LEU A 31 7.79 -5.67 -6.32
CA LEU A 31 6.42 -5.92 -5.89
C LEU A 31 6.36 -7.28 -5.20
N ALA A 32 5.78 -7.31 -4.02
CA ALA A 32 5.34 -8.53 -3.36
C ALA A 32 3.89 -8.36 -2.90
N ASP A 33 3.09 -9.40 -2.99
CA ASP A 33 1.71 -9.37 -2.52
C ASP A 33 1.31 -10.69 -1.85
N CYS A 34 0.39 -10.61 -0.89
CA CYS A 34 -0.11 -11.77 -0.16
C CYS A 34 -1.59 -11.59 0.22
N VAL A 35 -2.23 -12.70 0.59
CA VAL A 35 -3.55 -12.68 1.24
C VAL A 35 -3.33 -13.00 2.71
N VAL A 36 -3.79 -12.10 3.58
CA VAL A 36 -3.83 -12.31 5.03
C VAL A 36 -5.23 -12.74 5.40
N GLU A 37 -5.34 -13.83 6.14
CA GLU A 37 -6.60 -14.35 6.67
C GLU A 37 -6.57 -14.33 8.19
N VAL A 38 -7.68 -13.87 8.78
CA VAL A 38 -7.93 -13.97 10.22
C VAL A 38 -9.20 -14.77 10.41
N ALA A 39 -9.13 -15.81 11.25
CA ALA A 39 -10.26 -16.57 11.73
C ALA A 39 -10.24 -16.57 13.26
N THR A 40 -11.34 -16.13 13.89
CA THR A 40 -11.46 -16.04 15.35
C THR A 40 -12.54 -16.96 15.92
N LEU A 41 -13.48 -17.41 15.09
CA LEU A 41 -14.59 -18.27 15.45
C LEU A 41 -14.77 -19.34 14.36
N ASP A 42 -15.38 -20.47 14.71
CA ASP A 42 -15.77 -21.53 13.77
C ASP A 42 -17.12 -21.26 13.08
N HIS A 43 -17.95 -20.38 13.66
CA HIS A 43 -19.22 -19.91 13.09
C HIS A 43 -19.56 -18.49 13.59
N GLY A 44 -20.53 -17.85 12.95
CA GLY A 44 -21.02 -16.53 13.37
C GLY A 44 -21.81 -16.59 14.68
N LEU A 45 -21.58 -15.62 15.55
CA LEU A 45 -22.26 -15.52 16.86
C LEU A 45 -23.14 -14.27 16.93
N HIS A 46 -24.22 -14.31 17.72
CA HIS A 46 -25.08 -13.15 17.93
C HIS A 46 -24.30 -11.99 18.60
N SER A 47 -24.16 -10.86 17.90
CA SER A 47 -23.31 -9.76 18.36
C SER A 47 -23.81 -9.10 19.65
N GLY A 48 -25.12 -9.10 19.90
CA GLY A 48 -25.67 -8.56 21.15
C GLY A 48 -25.42 -9.44 22.39
N MET A 49 -25.07 -10.72 22.22
CA MET A 49 -24.82 -11.64 23.34
C MET A 49 -23.31 -11.77 23.63
N TRP A 50 -22.52 -11.85 22.55
CA TRP A 50 -21.08 -12.16 22.63
C TRP A 50 -20.19 -10.99 22.21
N GLY A 51 -20.77 -9.92 21.65
CA GLY A 51 -20.02 -8.72 21.29
C GLY A 51 -19.38 -8.09 22.52
N GLY A 52 -18.07 -7.84 22.43
CA GLY A 52 -17.26 -7.35 23.55
C GLY A 52 -16.70 -8.44 24.47
N VAL A 53 -17.14 -9.70 24.33
CA VAL A 53 -16.60 -10.84 25.08
C VAL A 53 -15.54 -11.59 24.25
N VAL A 54 -15.86 -11.85 22.98
CA VAL A 54 -14.95 -12.53 22.04
C VAL A 54 -14.66 -11.65 20.83
N PRO A 55 -13.47 -11.76 20.22
CA PRO A 55 -13.12 -10.95 19.05
C PRO A 55 -13.81 -11.48 17.79
N ASP A 56 -14.37 -10.58 17.00
CA ASP A 56 -14.69 -10.90 15.61
C ASP A 56 -13.45 -10.74 14.72
N ALA A 57 -13.40 -11.50 13.63
CA ALA A 57 -12.26 -11.54 12.74
C ALA A 57 -12.02 -10.23 12.00
N LEU A 58 -13.08 -9.47 11.68
CA LEU A 58 -12.94 -8.21 10.95
C LEU A 58 -12.28 -7.14 11.84
N THR A 59 -12.67 -7.03 13.11
CA THR A 59 -12.01 -6.13 14.08
C THR A 59 -10.53 -6.46 14.23
N VAL A 60 -10.18 -7.74 14.36
CA VAL A 60 -8.78 -8.17 14.47
C VAL A 60 -8.00 -7.89 13.18
N LEU A 61 -8.58 -8.18 12.02
CA LEU A 61 -7.98 -7.87 10.73
C LEU A 61 -7.73 -6.37 10.57
N VAL A 62 -8.70 -5.51 10.86
CA VAL A 62 -8.55 -4.04 10.77
C VAL A 62 -7.41 -3.55 11.67
N ARG A 63 -7.28 -4.09 12.88
CA ARG A 63 -6.18 -3.74 13.79
C ARG A 63 -4.82 -4.17 13.26
N LEU A 64 -4.72 -5.37 12.69
CA LEU A 64 -3.50 -5.85 12.03
C LEU A 64 -3.13 -4.95 10.85
N LEU A 65 -4.10 -4.64 9.98
CA LEU A 65 -3.87 -3.79 8.81
C LEU A 65 -3.47 -2.36 9.21
N ALA A 66 -4.07 -1.82 10.27
CA ALA A 66 -3.70 -0.51 10.82
C ALA A 66 -2.24 -0.48 11.28
N SER A 67 -1.75 -1.55 11.93
CA SER A 67 -0.35 -1.62 12.39
C SER A 67 0.71 -1.68 11.30
N LEU A 68 0.31 -1.80 10.02
CA LEU A 68 1.25 -1.72 8.90
C LEU A 68 1.81 -0.31 8.70
N HIS A 69 1.15 0.71 9.27
CA HIS A 69 1.58 2.10 9.22
C HIS A 69 1.63 2.74 10.61
N ASP A 70 2.45 3.77 10.77
CA ASP A 70 2.43 4.65 11.93
C ASP A 70 1.32 5.72 11.81
N ASP A 71 1.18 6.57 12.84
CA ASP A 71 0.16 7.61 12.90
C ASP A 71 0.32 8.69 11.80
N ASP A 72 1.54 8.86 11.26
CA ASP A 72 1.83 9.77 10.15
C ASP A 72 1.60 9.09 8.79
N GLY A 73 1.42 7.76 8.75
CA GLY A 73 1.22 6.96 7.55
C GLY A 73 2.51 6.46 6.88
N ASN A 74 3.65 6.47 7.58
CA ASN A 74 4.84 5.74 7.15
C ASN A 74 4.65 4.24 7.36
N VAL A 75 5.31 3.42 6.55
CA VAL A 75 5.34 1.97 6.77
C VAL A 75 6.05 1.67 8.10
N ALA A 76 5.38 0.96 9.00
CA ALA A 76 5.85 0.65 10.35
C ALA A 76 6.43 -0.76 10.50
N VAL A 77 6.64 -1.48 9.40
CA VAL A 77 7.14 -2.86 9.40
C VAL A 77 8.66 -2.89 9.50
N ASP A 78 9.16 -3.47 10.58
CA ASP A 78 10.60 -3.63 10.83
C ASP A 78 11.30 -4.46 9.73
N GLY A 79 12.54 -4.09 9.43
CA GLY A 79 13.39 -4.82 8.48
C GLY A 79 13.17 -4.44 7.01
N LEU A 80 12.24 -3.53 6.71
CA LEU A 80 12.15 -2.90 5.39
C LEU A 80 13.15 -1.74 5.29
N HIS A 81 13.82 -1.64 4.15
CA HIS A 81 14.87 -0.65 3.92
C HIS A 81 14.39 0.47 3.02
N GLU A 82 14.74 1.71 3.37
CA GLU A 82 14.70 2.84 2.45
C GLU A 82 16.02 2.92 1.68
N THR A 83 15.94 3.24 0.40
CA THR A 83 17.14 3.48 -0.42
C THR A 83 17.68 4.88 -0.12
N ASP A 84 18.98 4.99 0.12
CA ASP A 84 19.61 6.30 0.26
C ASP A 84 19.57 7.05 -1.08
N VAL A 85 19.01 8.25 -1.03
CA VAL A 85 18.88 9.16 -2.16
C VAL A 85 19.59 10.47 -1.93
N ALA A 86 20.39 10.57 -0.87
CA ALA A 86 21.27 11.71 -0.65
C ALA A 86 22.14 11.93 -1.90
N GLY A 87 22.13 13.17 -2.41
CA GLY A 87 22.88 13.55 -3.61
C GLY A 87 22.20 13.19 -4.94
N ARG A 88 21.00 12.60 -4.94
CA ARG A 88 20.18 12.52 -6.16
C ARG A 88 19.40 13.82 -6.33
N ASP A 89 19.48 14.39 -7.53
CA ASP A 89 18.68 15.55 -7.92
C ASP A 89 17.30 15.06 -8.33
N PHE A 90 16.41 14.91 -7.35
CA PHE A 90 15.02 14.60 -7.64
C PHE A 90 14.26 15.87 -8.00
N PRO A 91 13.36 15.80 -8.99
CA PRO A 91 12.51 16.94 -9.30
C PRO A 91 11.68 17.32 -8.07
N ASP A 92 11.52 18.62 -7.87
CA ASP A 92 10.60 19.14 -6.86
C ASP A 92 9.17 18.77 -7.22
N TYR A 93 8.42 18.28 -6.24
CA TYR A 93 7.02 17.87 -6.38
C TYR A 93 6.21 18.66 -5.36
N THR A 94 5.58 19.74 -5.83
CA THR A 94 4.83 20.62 -4.94
C THR A 94 3.52 19.95 -4.50
N PRO A 95 2.97 20.32 -3.33
CA PRO A 95 1.68 19.80 -2.86
C PRO A 95 0.53 20.03 -3.86
N GLU A 96 0.54 21.14 -4.59
CA GLU A 96 -0.46 21.45 -5.62
C GLU A 96 -0.38 20.44 -6.77
N ARG A 97 0.84 20.09 -7.16
CA ARG A 97 1.08 19.08 -8.19
C ARG A 97 0.63 17.70 -7.72
N VAL A 98 0.95 17.30 -6.49
CA VAL A 98 0.44 16.04 -5.91
C VAL A 98 -1.08 15.99 -5.99
N ARG A 99 -1.76 17.06 -5.57
CA ARG A 99 -3.22 17.13 -5.61
C ARG A 99 -3.78 17.02 -7.03
N SER A 100 -3.18 17.73 -7.98
CA SER A 100 -3.56 17.67 -9.40
C SER A 100 -3.40 16.26 -9.98
N ASP A 101 -2.27 15.61 -9.74
CA ASP A 101 -1.92 14.33 -10.36
C ASP A 101 -2.66 13.15 -9.71
N THR A 102 -2.97 13.22 -8.40
CA THR A 102 -3.60 12.13 -7.65
C THR A 102 -5.12 12.26 -7.53
N GLY A 103 -5.68 13.45 -7.75
CA GLY A 103 -7.09 13.73 -7.47
C GLY A 103 -7.41 13.76 -5.97
N LEU A 104 -6.43 14.10 -5.11
CA LEU A 104 -6.61 14.20 -3.66
C LEU A 104 -7.80 15.12 -3.33
N LEU A 105 -8.77 14.59 -2.57
CA LEU A 105 -10.00 15.31 -2.24
C LEU A 105 -9.75 16.52 -1.34
N ASP A 106 -10.66 17.49 -1.41
CA ASP A 106 -10.64 18.66 -0.52
C ASP A 106 -10.73 18.24 0.95
N GLY A 107 -9.88 18.83 1.79
CA GLY A 107 -9.77 18.48 3.20
C GLY A 107 -8.95 17.21 3.51
N VAL A 108 -8.47 16.49 2.49
CA VAL A 108 -7.56 15.34 2.66
C VAL A 108 -6.11 15.81 2.47
N GLY A 109 -5.24 15.39 3.40
CA GLY A 109 -3.80 15.64 3.39
C GLY A 109 -2.99 14.45 2.88
N GLU A 110 -1.73 14.72 2.53
CA GLU A 110 -0.76 13.67 2.25
C GLU A 110 -0.37 12.90 3.52
N ILE A 111 0.10 11.67 3.34
CA ILE A 111 0.63 10.83 4.42
C ILE A 111 2.13 10.55 4.25
N GLY A 112 2.76 10.14 5.33
CA GLY A 112 4.16 9.79 5.43
C GLY A 112 5.08 11.01 5.50
N SER A 113 6.36 10.72 5.68
CA SER A 113 7.43 11.70 5.86
C SER A 113 8.42 11.71 4.70
N GLY A 114 9.10 12.84 4.52
CA GLY A 114 10.05 13.07 3.43
C GLY A 114 9.42 13.62 2.16
N SER A 115 10.27 13.96 1.20
CA SER A 115 9.84 14.47 -0.10
C SER A 115 8.94 13.46 -0.83
N VAL A 116 8.10 13.96 -1.74
CA VAL A 116 7.27 13.12 -2.60
C VAL A 116 8.13 12.14 -3.40
N ALA A 117 9.25 12.59 -3.96
CA ALA A 117 10.18 11.74 -4.71
C ALA A 117 10.75 10.58 -3.86
N GLN A 118 11.10 10.85 -2.59
CA GLN A 118 11.51 9.81 -1.65
C GLN A 118 10.41 8.77 -1.46
N ARG A 119 9.18 9.22 -1.15
CA ARG A 119 8.03 8.32 -0.94
C ARG A 119 7.65 7.52 -2.19
N LEU A 120 7.82 8.09 -3.38
CA LEU A 120 7.50 7.43 -4.65
C LEU A 120 8.52 6.37 -5.07
N TRP A 121 9.82 6.61 -4.84
CA TRP A 121 10.88 5.82 -5.49
C TRP A 121 11.87 5.16 -4.54
N ALA A 122 11.99 5.65 -3.31
CA ALA A 122 13.06 5.23 -2.38
C ALA A 122 12.55 4.63 -1.07
N LYS A 123 11.29 4.86 -0.72
CA LYS A 123 10.64 4.26 0.45
C LYS A 123 9.76 3.08 0.07
N PRO A 124 9.63 2.07 0.94
CA PRO A 124 8.64 1.03 0.78
C PRO A 124 7.23 1.64 0.88
N ALA A 125 6.26 1.00 0.25
CA ALA A 125 4.85 1.36 0.38
C ALA A 125 4.01 0.08 0.55
N ILE A 126 3.13 0.06 1.54
CA ILE A 126 2.19 -1.04 1.77
C ILE A 126 0.78 -0.53 1.49
N THR A 127 -0.02 -1.32 0.78
CA THR A 127 -1.39 -0.94 0.43
C THR A 127 -2.31 -2.14 0.56
N VAL A 128 -3.42 -1.94 1.24
CA VAL A 128 -4.53 -2.91 1.25
C VAL A 128 -5.35 -2.68 -0.02
N ILE A 129 -5.23 -3.60 -0.97
CA ILE A 129 -5.85 -3.49 -2.30
C ILE A 129 -7.16 -4.29 -2.41
N GLY A 130 -7.56 -4.96 -1.32
CA GLY A 130 -8.86 -5.63 -1.23
C GLY A 130 -9.13 -6.12 0.19
N ILE A 131 -10.39 -6.06 0.59
CA ILE A 131 -10.89 -6.66 1.83
C ILE A 131 -12.06 -7.55 1.44
N ASP A 132 -11.99 -8.82 1.87
CA ASP A 132 -13.02 -9.82 1.69
C ASP A 132 -13.65 -10.14 3.05
N THR A 133 -14.87 -9.65 3.21
CA THR A 133 -15.69 -9.74 4.43
C THR A 133 -17.16 -9.64 4.04
N THR A 134 -18.06 -9.78 5.01
CA THR A 134 -19.50 -9.66 4.80
C THR A 134 -19.84 -8.32 4.12
N PRO A 135 -20.41 -8.32 2.90
CA PRO A 135 -20.83 -7.10 2.25
C PRO A 135 -21.91 -6.39 3.05
N ILE A 136 -21.95 -5.05 3.03
CA ILE A 136 -22.93 -4.24 3.77
C ILE A 136 -24.36 -4.70 3.50
N ALA A 137 -24.70 -5.01 2.25
CA ALA A 137 -26.04 -5.48 1.86
C ALA A 137 -26.44 -6.83 2.49
N ARG A 138 -25.50 -7.58 3.07
CA ARG A 138 -25.71 -8.86 3.76
C ARG A 138 -25.36 -8.80 5.25
N ALA A 139 -25.02 -7.62 5.77
CA ALA A 139 -24.65 -7.45 7.17
C ALA A 139 -25.86 -7.72 8.10
N SER A 140 -25.58 -8.28 9.27
CA SER A 140 -26.56 -8.60 10.32
C SER A 140 -25.92 -8.47 11.70
N ASN A 141 -26.68 -8.71 12.78
CA ASN A 141 -26.18 -8.70 14.16
C ASN A 141 -25.37 -9.97 14.50
N THR A 142 -24.31 -10.19 13.73
CA THR A 142 -23.48 -11.40 13.78
C THR A 142 -22.00 -11.03 13.82
N LEU A 143 -21.25 -11.59 14.76
CA LEU A 143 -19.79 -11.52 14.79
C LEU A 143 -19.24 -12.29 13.59
N ILE A 144 -18.32 -11.66 12.86
CA ILE A 144 -17.71 -12.25 11.67
C ILE A 144 -16.65 -13.26 12.11
N ALA A 145 -16.82 -14.52 11.69
CA ALA A 145 -15.93 -15.61 12.09
C ALA A 145 -14.56 -15.58 11.40
N GLN A 146 -14.53 -15.12 10.14
CA GLN A 146 -13.34 -15.07 9.29
C GLN A 146 -13.40 -13.86 8.35
N ALA A 147 -12.26 -13.21 8.12
CA ALA A 147 -12.10 -12.11 7.16
C ALA A 147 -10.71 -12.17 6.51
N ARG A 148 -10.60 -11.66 5.28
CA ARG A 148 -9.33 -11.66 4.52
C ARG A 148 -9.02 -10.29 3.94
N ALA A 149 -7.74 -10.01 3.71
CA ALA A 149 -7.28 -8.84 2.98
C ALA A 149 -6.16 -9.20 2.01
N LYS A 150 -6.19 -8.58 0.83
CA LYS A 150 -5.08 -8.61 -0.12
C LYS A 150 -4.17 -7.42 0.18
N VAL A 151 -2.94 -7.71 0.58
CA VAL A 151 -1.91 -6.71 0.89
C VAL A 151 -0.86 -6.73 -0.21
N SER A 152 -0.55 -5.55 -0.76
CA SER A 152 0.49 -5.32 -1.76
C SER A 152 1.59 -4.46 -1.15
N MET A 153 2.84 -4.78 -1.45
CA MET A 153 4.02 -4.05 -0.98
C MET A 153 4.94 -3.72 -2.15
N ARG A 154 5.33 -2.44 -2.24
CA ARG A 154 6.41 -1.95 -3.11
C ARG A 154 7.69 -1.84 -2.29
N VAL A 155 8.80 -2.37 -2.79
CA VAL A 155 10.12 -2.39 -2.12
C VAL A 155 11.25 -1.98 -3.04
#